data_AF-A0A2P8F0I2-F1
#
_entry.id   AF-A0A2P8F0I2-F1
#
_cell.length_a   1.000
_cell.length_b   1.000
_cell.length_c   1.000
_cell.angle_alpha   90.00
_cell.angle_beta   90.00
_cell.angle_gamma   90.00
#
_symmetry.space_group_name_H-M   'P 1'
#
loop_
_entity.id
_entity.type
_entity.pdbx_description
1 polymer ?
#
loop_
_entity_poly.entity_id
_entity_poly.type
_entity_poly.pdbx_seq_one_letter_code
_entity_poly.pdbx_strand_id
1 'polypeptide(L)' 'MEHSCQQCHLLLCTGKRHPDLHTISYLHQSELAKCDICSTYYLHERNHWEFLPTLPNTPNSNNTHSNI' A
#
# COMPACT_ATOMS: atom_id res chain seq x y z
N MET A 1 -0.43 -9.91 11.86
CA MET A 1 -1.81 -10.18 11.41
C MET A 1 -2.11 -9.16 10.34
N GLU A 2 -2.45 -9.64 9.15
CA GLU A 2 -2.49 -8.88 7.90
C GLU A 2 -3.46 -7.69 8.02
N HIS A 3 -2.95 -6.48 7.76
CA HIS A 3 -3.69 -5.22 7.88
C HIS A 3 -4.62 -4.96 6.68
N SER A 4 -5.18 -6.01 6.06
CA SER A 4 -6.05 -5.89 4.89
C SER A 4 -7.51 -6.17 5.27
N CYS A 5 -8.45 -5.34 4.78
CA CYS A 5 -9.87 -5.60 4.96
C CYS A 5 -10.35 -6.74 4.03
N GLN A 6 -11.56 -7.25 4.29
CA GLN A 6 -12.15 -8.33 3.47
C GLN A 6 -12.21 -7.98 1.98
N GLN A 7 -12.52 -6.72 1.65
CA GLN A 7 -12.60 -6.26 0.25
C GLN A 7 -11.23 -6.27 -0.42
N CYS A 8 -10.19 -5.86 0.30
CA CYS A 8 -8.81 -5.93 -0.19
C CYS A 8 -8.31 -7.38 -0.33
N HIS A 9 -8.75 -8.30 0.52
CA HIS A 9 -8.44 -9.71 0.34
C HIS A 9 -9.07 -10.24 -0.96
N LEU A 10 -10.33 -9.87 -1.23
CA LEU A 10 -10.99 -10.21 -2.49
C LEU A 10 -10.31 -9.59 -3.71
N LEU A 11 -9.81 -8.36 -3.60
CA LEU A 11 -9.01 -7.70 -4.65
C LEU A 11 -7.81 -8.57 -5.03
N LEU A 12 -7.03 -9.03 -4.06
CA LEU A 12 -5.84 -9.87 -4.28
C LEU A 12 -6.22 -11.25 -4.85
N CYS A 13 -7.31 -11.86 -4.37
CA CYS A 13 -7.73 -13.18 -4.84
C CYS A 13 -8.39 -13.18 -6.22
N THR A 14 -9.09 -12.10 -6.58
CA THR A 14 -9.97 -12.09 -7.78
C THR A 14 -9.58 -11.05 -8.82
N GLY A 15 -8.69 -10.12 -8.48
CA GLY A 15 -8.37 -8.94 -9.29
C GLY A 15 -9.51 -7.92 -9.38
N LYS A 16 -10.65 -8.15 -8.71
CA LYS A 16 -11.82 -7.27 -8.79
C LYS A 16 -11.65 -6.06 -7.89
N ARG A 17 -11.77 -4.89 -8.49
CA ARG A 17 -11.77 -3.61 -7.79
C ARG A 17 -13.05 -3.42 -6.99
N HIS A 18 -12.93 -2.85 -5.80
CA HIS A 18 -14.06 -2.48 -4.94
C HIS A 18 -14.14 -0.94 -4.81
N PRO A 19 -15.29 -0.37 -4.45
CA PRO A 19 -15.50 1.08 -4.43
C PRO A 19 -14.57 1.82 -3.46
N ASP A 20 -14.18 1.19 -2.35
CA ASP A 20 -13.28 1.81 -1.36
C ASP A 20 -11.80 1.81 -1.76
N LEU A 21 -11.47 1.30 -2.96
CA LEU A 21 -10.11 1.34 -3.49
C LEU A 21 -9.95 2.56 -4.41
N HIS A 22 -9.32 3.60 -3.88
CA HIS A 22 -9.11 4.87 -4.58
C HIS A 22 -7.74 4.94 -5.24
N THR A 23 -7.70 5.31 -6.52
CA THR A 23 -6.43 5.53 -7.21
C THR A 23 -5.78 6.82 -6.73
N ILE A 24 -4.50 6.72 -6.36
CA ILE A 24 -3.66 7.85 -6.00
C ILE A 24 -2.88 8.35 -7.22
N SER A 25 -2.33 7.43 -8.01
CA SER A 25 -1.47 7.78 -9.14
C SER A 25 -1.52 6.74 -10.25
N TYR A 26 -1.32 7.19 -11.48
CA TYR A 26 -1.15 6.35 -12.67
C TYR A 26 0.21 6.63 -13.30
N LEU A 27 1.02 5.59 -13.49
CA LEU A 27 2.38 5.65 -14.04
C LEU A 27 2.55 4.50 -15.04
N HIS A 28 2.60 4.80 -16.34
CA HIS A 28 2.99 3.85 -17.40
C HIS A 28 2.50 2.39 -17.21
N GLN A 29 1.21 2.15 -17.40
CA GLN A 29 0.57 0.83 -17.24
C GLN A 29 0.55 0.27 -15.81
N SER A 30 1.03 1.06 -14.83
CA SER A 30 0.94 0.77 -13.42
C SER A 30 0.04 1.79 -12.73
N GLU A 31 -0.65 1.35 -11.70
CA GLU A 31 -1.58 2.15 -10.91
C GLU A 31 -1.30 1.96 -9.42
N LEU A 32 -1.13 3.06 -8.71
CA LEU A 32 -1.05 3.08 -7.26
C LEU A 32 -2.41 3.44 -6.69
N ALA A 33 -2.97 2.57 -5.84
CA ALA A 33 -4.23 2.79 -5.17
C ALA A 33 -4.11 2.64 -3.65
N LYS A 34 -5.04 3.23 -2.91
CA LYS A 34 -5.18 3.08 -1.47
C LYS A 34 -6.60 2.68 -1.12
N CYS A 35 -6.74 1.77 -0.18
CA CYS A 35 -8.03 1.42 0.39
C CYS A 35 -8.37 2.40 1.52
N ASP A 36 -9.56 3.00 1.47
CA ASP A 36 -10.00 3.95 2.51
C ASP A 36 -10.38 3.26 3.83
N ILE A 37 -10.73 1.97 3.79
CA ILE A 37 -11.13 1.19 4.97
C ILE A 37 -9.91 0.79 5.81
N CYS A 38 -8.91 0.16 5.19
CA CYS A 38 -7.72 -0.34 5.89
C CYS A 38 -6.48 0.54 5.71
N SER A 39 -6.59 1.65 4.97
CA SER A 39 -5.47 2.55 4.66
C SER A 39 -4.28 1.89 3.97
N THR A 40 -4.45 0.68 3.44
CA THR A 40 -3.40 -0.08 2.75
C THR A 40 -3.19 0.41 1.33
N TYR A 41 -1.94 0.39 0.88
CA TYR A 41 -1.53 0.74 -0.47
C TYR A 41 -1.38 -0.50 -1.33
N TYR A 42 -1.81 -0.38 -2.58
CA TYR A 42 -1.76 -1.44 -3.58
C TYR A 42 -1.17 -0.92 -4.87
N LEU A 43 -0.31 -1.72 -5.49
CA LEU A 43 0.19 -1.50 -6.83
C LEU A 43 -0.53 -2.45 -7.79
N HIS A 44 -1.12 -1.92 -8.85
CA HIS A 44 -1.62 -2.71 -9.95
C HIS A 44 -0.65 -2.57 -11.12
N GLU A 45 -0.02 -3.66 -11.51
CA GLU A 45 0.89 -3.71 -12.65
C GLU A 45 0.64 -5.00 -13.44
N ARG A 46 0.64 -4.93 -14.77
CA ARG A 46 0.45 -6.10 -15.66
C ARG A 46 -0.80 -6.94 -15.31
N ASN A 47 -1.89 -6.27 -14.97
CA ASN A 47 -3.17 -6.88 -14.60
C ASN A 47 -3.12 -7.73 -13.30
N HIS A 48 -2.19 -7.41 -12.40
CA HIS A 48 -2.01 -8.07 -11.11
C HIS A 48 -1.94 -7.01 -10.00
N TRP A 49 -2.62 -7.27 -8.88
CA TRP A 49 -2.61 -6.42 -7.70
C TRP A 49 -1.60 -6.94 -6.68
N GLU A 50 -0.72 -6.07 -6.20
CA GLU A 50 0.27 -6.36 -5.18
C GLU A 50 0.07 -5.45 -3.97
N PHE A 51 0.21 -6.03 -2.78
CA PHE A 51 0.22 -5.29 -1.52
C PHE A 51 1.57 -4.59 -1.33
N LEU A 52 1.53 -3.29 -1.05
CA LEU A 52 2.74 -2.54 -0.69
C LEU A 52 2.88 -2.48 0.85
N PRO A 53 3.86 -3.18 1.44
CA PRO A 53 4.13 -3.04 2.86
C PRO A 53 4.59 -1.63 3.16
N THR A 54 3.79 -0.88 3.91
CA THR A 54 4.27 0.35 4.53
C THR A 54 5.23 -0.08 5.64
N LEU A 55 6.54 0.06 5.39
CA LEU A 55 7.52 -0.04 6.47
C LEU A 55 7.06 0.90 7.59
N PRO A 56 7.01 0.45 8.86
CA PRO A 56 6.83 1.38 9.94
C PRO A 56 7.94 2.41 9.79
N ASN A 57 7.59 3.69 9.64
CA ASN A 57 8.54 4.79 9.67
C ASN A 57 9.36 4.59 10.95
N THR A 58 10.54 4.00 10.85
CA THR A 58 11.52 4.08 11.91
C THR A 58 11.93 5.54 11.90
N PRO A 59 11.59 6.34 12.93
CA PRO A 59 12.20 7.65 13.04
C PRO A 59 13.71 7.39 13.07
N ASN A 60 14.38 7.88 12.03
CA ASN A 60 15.82 7.80 11.87
C ASN A 60 16.45 8.51 13.08
N SER A 61 16.76 7.76 14.14
CA SER A 61 17.44 8.25 15.34
C SER A 61 18.95 8.33 15.04
N ASN A 62 19.31 9.14 14.05
CA ASN A 62 20.69 9.42 13.68
C ASN A 62 20.99 10.89 13.96
N ASN A 63 21.10 11.25 15.25
CA ASN A 63 21.95 12.37 15.67
C ASN A 63 22.17 12.36 17.18
N THR A 64 23.20 11.61 17.62
CA THR A 64 23.95 11.97 18.82
C THR A 64 25.43 11.93 18.48
N HIS A 65 25.89 12.97 17.79
CA HIS A 65 27.30 13.36 17.84
C HIS A 65 27.51 14.01 19.22
N SER A 66 27.72 13.20 20.26
CA SER A 66 28.28 13.71 21.52
C SER A 66 29.78 13.84 21.30
N ASN A 67 30.17 15.00 20.79
CA ASN A 67 31.51 15.53 20.97
C ASN A 67 31.54 16.18 22.36
N ILE A 68 32.67 15.98 23.06
CA ILE A 68 33.11 16.56 24.34
C ILE A 68 32.75 15.74 25.58
#